data_AF-A0A1Q4VVY7-F1
#
_entry.id   AF-A0A1Q4VVY7-F1
#
_cell.length_a   1.000
_cell.length_b   1.000
_cell.length_c   1.000
_cell.angle_alpha   90.00
_cell.angle_beta   90.00
_cell.angle_gamma   90.00
#
_symmetry.space_group_name_H-M   'P 1'
#
loop_
_entity.id
_entity.type
_entity.pdbx_description
1 polymer ?
#
loop_
_entity_poly.entity_id
_entity_poly.type
_entity_poly.pdbx_seq_one_letter_code
_entity_poly.pdbx_strand_id
1 'polypeptide(L)'
;MFVPGDAAGWCVEAPEAAADAIGADRVGIRLFPGGTVRDMAEEDVPGLYGALFDALAPLGLAYVPVLATAEEELLVSLRKAWPNAFILNPGGRIAPRPGAR
;
A
#
# COMPACT_ATOMS: atom_id res chain seq x y z
N MET A 1 -5.20 -18.70 -8.04
CA MET A 1 -6.50 -18.33 -7.45
C MET A 1 -6.28 -18.19 -5.94
N PHE A 2 -5.94 -16.99 -5.48
CA PHE A 2 -5.84 -16.67 -4.06
C PHE A 2 -7.26 -16.45 -3.54
N VAL A 3 -7.69 -17.18 -2.51
CA VAL A 3 -8.94 -16.88 -1.81
C VAL A 3 -8.70 -17.03 -0.31
N PRO A 4 -8.62 -15.89 0.39
CA PRO A 4 -9.26 -15.76 1.69
C PRO A 4 -10.10 -14.47 1.77
N GLY A 5 -11.42 -14.63 1.91
CA GLY A 5 -12.36 -13.69 2.53
C GLY A 5 -12.30 -12.22 2.10
N ASP A 6 -12.77 -11.95 0.89
CA ASP A 6 -13.48 -10.75 0.40
C ASP A 6 -12.84 -9.34 0.48
N ALA A 7 -11.65 -9.15 1.07
CA ALA A 7 -10.93 -7.86 1.04
C ALA A 7 -9.52 -7.94 0.45
N ALA A 8 -8.72 -8.92 0.88
CA ALA A 8 -7.34 -9.08 0.38
C ALA A 8 -7.29 -9.48 -1.10
N GLY A 9 -8.24 -10.29 -1.57
CA GLY A 9 -8.39 -10.62 -3.00
C GLY A 9 -8.76 -9.40 -3.83
N TRP A 10 -9.72 -8.59 -3.36
CA TRP A 10 -10.12 -7.36 -4.04
C TRP A 10 -8.96 -6.37 -4.20
N CYS A 11 -8.08 -6.26 -3.19
CA CYS A 11 -6.90 -5.39 -3.25
C CYS A 11 -5.94 -5.72 -4.39
N VAL A 12 -6.02 -6.93 -4.98
CA VAL A 12 -5.25 -7.35 -6.15
C VAL A 12 -6.10 -7.27 -7.41
N GLU A 13 -7.35 -7.74 -7.36
CA GLU A 13 -8.27 -7.75 -8.51
C GLU A 13 -8.56 -6.34 -9.05
N ALA A 14 -8.73 -5.36 -8.16
CA ALA A 14 -9.03 -3.98 -8.56
C ALA A 14 -7.87 -3.31 -9.32
N PRO A 15 -6.62 -3.32 -8.84
CA PRO A 15 -5.51 -2.78 -9.62
C PRO A 15 -5.17 -3.63 -10.86
N GLU A 16 -5.39 -4.94 -10.85
CA GLU A 16 -5.25 -5.80 -12.04
C GLU A 16 -6.24 -5.37 -13.13
N ALA A 17 -7.52 -5.26 -12.80
CA ALA A 17 -8.55 -4.81 -13.73
C ALA A 17 -8.28 -3.37 -14.25
N ALA A 18 -7.75 -2.49 -13.39
CA ALA A 18 -7.34 -1.16 -13.81
C ALA A 18 -6.14 -1.22 -14.78
N ALA A 19 -5.14 -2.05 -14.48
CA ALA A 19 -3.96 -2.23 -15.34
C ALA A 19 -4.34 -2.79 -16.72
N ASP A 20 -5.27 -3.73 -16.78
CA ASP A 20 -5.81 -4.26 -18.04
C ASP A 20 -6.53 -3.17 -18.85
N ALA A 21 -7.26 -2.28 -18.18
CA ALA A 21 -8.05 -1.24 -18.84
C ALA A 21 -7.20 -0.07 -19.38
N ILE A 22 -6.16 0.35 -18.65
CA ILE A 22 -5.44 1.61 -18.97
C ILE A 22 -3.91 1.49 -19.06
N GLY A 23 -3.36 0.30 -18.82
CA GLY A 23 -1.92 0.05 -18.74
C GLY A 23 -1.37 0.16 -17.32
N ALA A 24 -0.56 -0.82 -16.90
CA ALA A 24 0.06 -0.87 -15.58
C ALA A 24 0.98 0.34 -15.29
N ASP A 25 1.57 0.92 -16.35
CA ASP A 25 2.40 2.14 -16.30
C ASP A 25 1.63 3.41 -15.90
N ARG A 26 0.30 3.32 -15.76
CA ARG A 26 -0.58 4.43 -15.35
C ARG A 26 -1.33 4.15 -14.04
N VAL A 27 -1.17 2.96 -13.47
CA VAL A 27 -1.91 2.53 -12.28
C VAL A 27 -0.99 2.54 -11.07
N GLY A 28 -1.53 2.99 -9.94
CA GLY A 28 -0.88 2.87 -8.64
C GLY A 28 -1.92 2.55 -7.56
N ILE A 29 -1.46 1.97 -6.45
CA ILE A 29 -2.30 1.61 -5.31
C ILE A 29 -1.70 2.21 -4.03
N ARG A 30 -2.54 2.87 -3.23
CA ARG A 30 -2.12 3.52 -1.98
C ARG A 30 -2.41 2.62 -0.79
N LEU A 31 -1.39 2.40 0.04
CA LEU A 31 -1.42 1.47 1.17
C LEU A 31 -0.99 2.14 2.48
N PHE A 32 -1.50 1.62 3.60
CA PHE A 32 -1.36 2.21 4.93
C PHE A 32 -1.08 1.10 5.98
N PRO A 33 0.09 0.43 5.92
CA PRO A 33 0.37 -0.72 6.77
C PRO A 33 0.27 -0.38 8.26
N GLY A 34 -0.53 -1.12 9.02
CA GLY A 34 -0.77 -0.87 10.45
C GLY A 34 -1.60 0.38 10.74
N GLY A 35 -2.28 0.96 9.73
CA GLY A 35 -3.10 2.14 9.91
C GLY A 35 -4.39 1.84 10.70
N THR A 36 -4.77 2.72 11.63
CA THR A 36 -5.95 2.54 12.50
C THR A 36 -7.10 3.50 12.20
N VAL A 37 -7.27 3.88 10.93
CA VAL A 37 -8.27 4.88 10.52
C VAL A 37 -9.69 4.32 10.62
N ARG A 38 -10.59 5.02 11.34
CA ARG A 38 -12.02 4.67 11.45
C ARG A 38 -12.26 3.24 11.92
N ASP A 39 -11.71 2.92 13.09
CA ASP A 39 -11.85 1.61 13.76
C ASP A 39 -11.30 0.42 12.97
N MET A 40 -10.51 0.68 11.93
CA MET A 40 -9.79 -0.35 11.20
C MET A 40 -8.74 -1.01 12.09
N ALA A 41 -8.77 -2.33 12.12
CA ALA A 41 -7.77 -3.17 12.77
C ALA A 41 -7.27 -4.19 11.76
N GLU A 42 -5.94 -4.29 11.66
CA GLU A 42 -5.28 -5.28 10.84
C GLU A 42 -4.62 -6.31 11.76
N GLU A 43 -4.81 -7.59 11.44
CA GLU A 43 -4.12 -8.69 12.11
C GLU A 43 -2.92 -9.11 11.27
N ASP A 44 -1.81 -9.47 11.93
CA ASP A 44 -0.55 -9.87 11.27
C ASP A 44 -0.13 -8.92 10.13
N VAL A 45 0.05 -7.63 10.45
CA VAL A 45 0.48 -6.61 9.47
C VAL A 45 1.69 -7.05 8.64
N PRO A 46 2.78 -7.62 9.21
CA PRO A 46 3.90 -8.07 8.39
C PRO A 46 3.54 -9.18 7.40
N GLY A 47 2.80 -10.21 7.84
CA GLY A 47 2.37 -11.31 6.98
C GLY A 47 1.39 -10.87 5.89
N LEU A 48 0.40 -10.05 6.25
CA LEU A 48 -0.59 -9.49 5.34
C LEU A 48 0.07 -8.67 4.22
N TYR A 49 0.92 -7.71 4.58
CA TYR A 49 1.53 -6.83 3.58
C TYR A 49 2.64 -7.51 2.79
N GLY A 50 3.34 -8.49 3.36
CA GLY A 50 4.25 -9.36 2.61
C GLY A 50 3.51 -10.10 1.49
N ALA A 51 2.43 -10.81 1.84
CA ALA A 51 1.62 -11.54 0.87
C ALA A 51 0.98 -10.61 -0.18
N LEU A 52 0.51 -9.43 0.23
CA LEU A 52 -0.06 -8.45 -0.67
C LEU A 52 0.97 -7.91 -1.68
N PHE A 53 2.18 -7.57 -1.22
CA PHE A 53 3.25 -7.10 -2.11
C PHE A 53 3.73 -8.19 -3.06
N ASP A 54 3.83 -9.44 -2.60
CA ASP A 54 4.15 -10.59 -3.46
C ASP A 54 3.11 -10.79 -4.58
N ALA A 55 1.83 -10.54 -4.28
CA ALA A 55 0.75 -10.64 -5.27
C ALA A 55 0.70 -9.43 -6.22
N LEU A 56 0.98 -8.22 -5.74
CA LEU A 56 0.90 -6.98 -6.54
C LEU A 56 2.14 -6.72 -7.40
N ALA A 57 3.34 -7.10 -6.94
CA ALA A 57 4.59 -6.80 -7.66
C ALA A 57 4.61 -7.34 -9.11
N PRO A 58 4.11 -8.55 -9.41
CA PRO A 58 4.02 -9.06 -10.77
C PRO A 58 3.11 -8.26 -11.71
N LEU A 59 2.15 -7.48 -11.18
CA LEU A 59 1.27 -6.64 -12.00
C LEU A 59 2.02 -5.47 -12.65
N GLY A 60 3.23 -5.13 -12.18
CA GLY A 60 4.06 -4.10 -12.79
C GLY A 60 3.50 -2.69 -12.66
N LEU A 61 2.68 -2.41 -11.64
CA LEU A 61 2.07 -1.10 -11.41
C LEU A 61 3.14 0.00 -11.31
N ALA A 62 2.84 1.17 -11.86
CA ALA A 62 3.77 2.29 -11.96
C ALA A 62 4.34 2.74 -10.61
N TYR A 63 3.50 2.83 -9.59
CA TYR A 63 3.91 3.32 -8.27
C TYR A 63 3.05 2.79 -7.12
N VAL A 64 3.63 2.73 -5.92
CA VAL A 64 2.95 2.43 -4.66
C VAL A 64 3.21 3.54 -3.64
N PRO A 65 2.23 4.40 -3.34
CA PRO A 65 2.34 5.34 -2.23
C PRO A 65 2.02 4.63 -0.91
N VAL A 66 2.93 4.73 0.06
CA VAL A 66 2.81 4.07 1.37
C VAL A 66 2.88 5.11 2.49
N LEU A 67 1.90 5.11 3.39
CA LEU A 67 1.98 5.90 4.62
C LEU A 67 2.86 5.15 5.65
N ALA A 68 3.79 5.85 6.29
CA ALA A 68 4.68 5.30 7.32
C ALA A 68 3.95 5.10 8.66
N THR A 69 3.03 4.14 8.71
CA THR A 69 2.28 3.75 9.92
C THR A 69 2.77 2.45 10.56
N ALA A 70 3.68 1.73 9.90
CA ALA A 70 4.32 0.52 10.42
C ALA A 70 5.79 0.74 10.80
N GLU A 71 6.36 -0.25 11.48
CA GLU A 71 7.78 -0.29 11.85
C GLU A 71 8.71 -0.14 10.64
N GLU A 72 9.84 0.55 10.83
CA GLU A 72 10.80 0.85 9.78
C GLU A 72 11.30 -0.41 9.05
N GLU A 73 11.54 -1.50 9.79
CA GLU A 73 12.00 -2.76 9.24
C GLU A 73 11.02 -3.35 8.21
N LEU A 74 9.71 -3.25 8.48
CA LEU A 74 8.67 -3.65 7.53
C LEU A 74 8.64 -2.70 6.33
N LEU A 75 8.70 -1.39 6.53
CA LEU A 75 8.69 -0.44 5.41
C LEU A 75 9.88 -0.65 4.47
N VAL A 76 11.07 -0.96 5.03
CA VAL A 76 12.27 -1.30 4.27
C VAL A 76 12.09 -2.62 3.51
N SER A 77 11.49 -3.65 4.11
CA SER A 77 11.24 -4.92 3.43
C SER A 77 10.25 -4.76 2.27
N LEU A 78 9.15 -4.02 2.48
CA LEU A 78 8.17 -3.70 1.43
C LEU A 78 8.79 -2.89 0.28
N ARG A 79 9.66 -1.92 0.61
CA ARG A 79 10.43 -1.18 -0.40
C ARG A 79 11.31 -2.11 -1.24
N LYS A 80 11.98 -3.10 -0.63
CA LYS A 80 12.83 -4.06 -1.34
C LYS A 80 12.01 -5.02 -2.22
N ALA A 81 10.82 -5.39 -1.78
CA ALA A 81 9.91 -6.25 -2.52
C ALA A 81 9.30 -5.54 -3.74
N TRP A 82 9.16 -4.21 -3.70
CA TRP A 82 8.55 -3.45 -4.80
C TRP A 82 9.55 -3.10 -5.92
N PRO A 83 9.30 -3.51 -7.17
CA PRO A 83 10.25 -3.32 -8.28
C PRO A 83 10.26 -1.89 -8.83
N ASN A 84 9.15 -1.15 -8.68
CA ASN A 84 8.92 0.14 -9.33
C ASN A 84 9.00 1.31 -8.32
N ALA A 85 8.35 2.44 -8.62
CA ALA A 85 8.40 3.61 -7.75
C ALA A 85 7.66 3.37 -6.42
N PHE A 86 8.39 3.44 -5.32
CA PHE A 86 7.85 3.37 -3.96
C PHE A 86 7.88 4.77 -3.35
N ILE A 87 6.70 5.34 -3.08
CA ILE A 87 6.56 6.71 -2.60
C ILE A 87 6.21 6.67 -1.11
N LEU A 88 7.20 6.87 -0.25
CA LEU A 88 6.97 6.90 1.20
C LEU A 88 6.42 8.27 1.63
N ASN A 89 5.29 8.26 2.32
CA ASN A 89 4.73 9.40 3.03
C ASN A 89 5.02 9.21 4.53
N PRO A 90 5.90 10.01 5.16
CA PRO A 90 6.25 9.86 6.57
C PRO A 90 5.12 10.23 7.54
N GLY A 91 3.98 10.72 7.04
CA GLY A 91 2.93 11.31 7.86
C GLY A 91 3.28 12.74 8.31
N GLY A 92 2.29 13.45 8.87
CA GLY A 92 2.45 14.83 9.34
C GLY A 92 1.23 15.73 9.11
N ARG A 93 1.18 16.89 9.79
CA ARG A 93 0.08 17.87 9.70
C ARG A 93 0.01 18.51 8.31
N ILE A 94 -1.14 18.41 7.64
CA ILE A 94 -1.42 19.04 6.33
C ILE A 94 -1.89 20.51 6.46
N ALA A 95 -1.89 21.09 7.67
CA ALA A 95 -2.26 22.48 7.89
C ALA A 95 -1.20 23.24 8.72
N PRO A 96 -0.94 24.53 8.43
CA PRO A 96 -0.21 25.42 9.32
C PRO A 96 -0.86 25.41 10.71
N ARG A 97 -0.06 25.50 11.78
CA ARG A 97 -0.61 25.71 13.12
C ARG A 97 -1.21 27.12 13.16
N PRO A 98 -2.51 27.31 13.43
CA PRO A 98 -3.02 28.64 13.72
C PRO A 98 -2.26 29.16 14.95
N GLY A 99 -1.57 30.30 14.82
CA GLY A 99 -0.85 30.95 15.91
C GLY A 99 0.68 30.90 15.86
N ALA A 100 1.31 30.40 14.79
CA ALA A 100 2.71 30.74 14.52
C ALA A 100 2.77 32.10 13.80
N ARG A 101 2.70 33.19 14.56
CA ARG A 101 3.04 34.53 14.12
C ARG A 101 4.02 35.13 15.13
#